data_AF-B4XEP0-F1
#
_entry.id   AF-B4XEP0-F1
#
_cell.length_a   1.000
_cell.length_b   1.000
_cell.length_c   1.000
_cell.angle_alpha   90.00
_cell.angle_beta   90.00
_cell.angle_gamma   90.00
#
_symmetry.space_group_name_H-M   'P 1'
#
loop_
_entity.id
_entity.type
_entity.pdbx_description
1 polymer ?
#
loop_
_entity_poly.entity_id
_entity_poly.type
_entity_poly.pdbx_seq_one_letter_code
_entity_poly.pdbx_strand_id
1 'polypeptide(L)'
;MINFFLLILFFMNLMMIFKFYKHLLMFLLSMEYYVLIILLIIYFNMYMMDYYLLIFMVMFVIEGVIGISFMVMMIRFFGNDMMKNLMLIMW
;
A
#
# COMPACT_ATOMS: atom_id res chain seq x y z
N MET A 1 22.15 -10.00 8.34
CA MET A 1 22.19 -8.56 7.99
C MET A 1 20.96 -8.12 7.19
N ILE A 2 20.67 -8.74 6.03
CA ILE A 2 19.52 -8.38 5.18
C ILE A 2 18.18 -8.46 5.93
N ASN A 3 17.93 -9.53 6.70
CA ASN A 3 16.68 -9.66 7.47
C ASN A 3 16.49 -8.56 8.52
N PHE A 4 17.57 -8.07 9.13
CA PHE A 4 17.50 -6.97 10.09
C PHE A 4 17.17 -5.64 9.38
N PHE A 5 17.73 -5.42 8.20
CA PHE A 5 17.40 -4.28 7.35
C PHE A 5 15.93 -4.31 6.90
N LEU A 6 15.40 -5.47 6.48
CA LEU A 6 14.00 -5.65 6.13
C LEU A 6 13.06 -5.35 7.31
N LEU A 7 13.43 -5.77 8.52
CA LEU A 7 12.69 -5.45 9.75
C LEU A 7 12.63 -3.94 9.99
N ILE A 8 13.74 -3.22 9.83
CA ILE A 8 13.76 -1.75 9.97
C ILE A 8 12.84 -1.10 8.93
N LEU A 9 12.93 -1.50 7.67
CA LEU A 9 12.07 -0.97 6.61
C LEU A 9 10.58 -1.20 6.91
N PHE A 10 10.25 -2.39 7.41
CA PHE A 10 8.88 -2.73 7.80
C PHE A 10 8.37 -1.84 8.94
N PHE A 11 9.17 -1.64 9.98
CA PHE A 11 8.80 -0.72 11.07
C PHE A 11 8.66 0.72 10.60
N MET A 12 9.55 1.19 9.72
CA MET A 12 9.44 2.53 9.13
C MET A 12 8.16 2.68 8.31
N ASN A 13 7.80 1.67 7.52
CA ASN A 13 6.55 1.66 6.76
C ASN A 13 5.34 1.76 7.70
N LEU A 14 5.27 0.92 8.74
CA LEU A 14 4.18 0.98 9.73
C LEU A 14 4.03 2.37 10.32
N MET A 15 5.15 3.01 10.70
CA MET A 15 5.13 4.39 11.21
C MET A 15 4.62 5.41 10.17
N MET A 16 4.96 5.23 8.89
CA MET A 16 4.45 6.07 7.81
C MET A 16 2.93 5.92 7.66
N ILE A 17 2.40 4.68 7.67
CA ILE A 17 0.95 4.43 7.61
C ILE A 17 0.23 5.17 8.73
N PHE A 18 0.72 5.06 9.98
CA PHE A 18 0.13 5.74 11.13
C PHE A 18 0.23 7.26 11.08
N LYS A 19 1.18 7.82 10.34
CA LYS A 19 1.33 9.28 10.19
C LYS A 19 0.44 9.85 9.09
N PHE A 20 0.28 9.10 8.00
CA PHE A 20 -0.33 9.59 6.76
C PHE A 20 -1.79 9.15 6.57
N TYR A 21 -2.41 8.45 7.52
CA TYR A 21 -3.81 7.99 7.46
C TYR A 21 -4.86 9.07 7.13
N LYS A 22 -4.55 10.35 7.30
CA LYS A 22 -5.51 11.44 7.06
C LYS A 22 -5.73 11.73 5.58
N HIS A 23 -4.69 11.60 4.76
CA HIS A 23 -4.72 11.89 3.33
C HIS A 23 -4.66 10.60 2.54
N LEU A 24 -5.67 10.34 1.72
CA LEU A 24 -5.87 9.06 1.05
C LEU A 24 -4.74 8.73 0.07
N LEU A 25 -4.24 9.71 -0.69
CA LEU A 25 -3.06 9.53 -1.56
C LEU A 25 -1.83 9.07 -0.78
N MET A 26 -1.52 9.73 0.34
CA MET A 26 -0.32 9.40 1.13
C MET A 26 -0.46 8.03 1.78
N PHE A 27 -1.69 7.63 2.13
CA PHE A 27 -1.99 6.29 2.58
C PHE A 27 -1.79 5.24 1.47
N LEU A 28 -2.28 5.48 0.24
CA LEU A 28 -2.06 4.59 -0.91
C LEU A 28 -0.57 4.39 -1.21
N LEU A 29 0.22 5.47 -1.19
CA LEU A 29 1.68 5.39 -1.37
C LEU A 29 2.35 4.56 -0.26
N SER A 30 1.91 4.70 0.99
CA SER A 30 2.44 3.86 2.08
C SER A 30 2.09 2.38 1.92
N MET A 31 0.94 2.07 1.31
CA MET A 31 0.53 0.70 0.97
C MET A 31 1.35 0.12 -0.19
N GLU A 32 1.65 0.90 -1.23
CA GLU A 32 2.57 0.45 -2.29
C GLU A 32 3.98 0.17 -1.74
N TYR A 33 4.47 1.00 -0.82
CA TYR A 33 5.74 0.74 -0.15
C TYR A 33 5.71 -0.56 0.69
N TYR A 34 4.55 -0.93 1.25
CA TYR A 34 4.38 -2.15 2.04
C TYR A 34 4.46 -3.40 1.15
N VAL A 35 3.77 -3.34 0.01
CA VAL A 35 3.83 -4.36 -1.05
C VAL A 35 5.27 -4.61 -1.51
N LEU A 36 6.05 -3.57 -1.73
CA LEU A 36 7.45 -3.69 -2.14
C LEU A 36 8.32 -4.40 -1.09
N ILE A 37 8.11 -4.12 0.20
CA ILE A 37 8.83 -4.80 1.28
C ILE A 37 8.48 -6.29 1.31
N ILE A 38 7.20 -6.65 1.11
CA ILE A 38 6.78 -8.05 1.05
C ILE A 38 7.37 -8.76 -0.17
N LEU A 39 7.37 -8.11 -1.33
CA LEU A 39 7.99 -8.64 -2.54
C LEU A 39 9.48 -8.95 -2.33
N LEU A 40 10.22 -8.04 -1.66
CA LEU A 40 11.62 -8.29 -1.31
C LEU A 40 11.77 -9.48 -0.35
N ILE A 41 10.91 -9.60 0.65
CA ILE A 41 10.94 -10.74 1.60
C ILE A 41 10.69 -12.06 0.87
N ILE A 42 9.70 -12.11 -0.02
CA ILE A 42 9.38 -13.32 -0.80
C ILE A 42 10.54 -13.66 -1.72
N TYR A 43 11.11 -12.67 -2.41
CA TYR A 43 12.25 -12.87 -3.31
C TYR A 43 13.47 -13.48 -2.60
N PHE A 44 13.80 -13.01 -1.38
CA PHE A 44 14.94 -13.56 -0.63
C PHE A 44 14.66 -14.95 -0.02
N ASN A 45 13.40 -15.28 0.27
CA ASN A 45 13.03 -16.53 0.95
C ASN A 45 12.67 -17.65 -0.02
N MET A 46 12.14 -17.34 -1.20
CA MET A 46 11.73 -18.33 -2.20
C MET A 46 12.73 -18.41 -3.33
N TYR A 47 13.74 -19.26 -3.18
CA TYR A 47 14.56 -19.68 -4.31
C TYR A 47 13.71 -20.55 -5.25
N MET A 48 13.63 -20.18 -6.53
CA MET A 48 13.02 -20.92 -7.65
C MET A 48 11.50 -20.79 -7.90
N MET A 49 10.81 -19.81 -7.30
CA MET A 49 9.35 -19.60 -7.51
C MET A 49 9.01 -18.30 -8.26
N ASP A 50 9.77 -17.99 -9.32
CA ASP A 50 9.64 -16.73 -10.09
C ASP A 50 8.24 -16.52 -10.70
N TYR A 51 7.55 -17.60 -11.07
CA TYR A 51 6.17 -17.53 -11.57
C TYR A 51 5.18 -17.03 -10.52
N TYR A 52 5.34 -17.43 -9.25
CA TYR A 52 4.48 -16.95 -8.17
C TYR A 52 4.73 -15.47 -7.86
N LEU A 53 5.98 -15.01 -7.96
CA LEU A 53 6.34 -13.59 -7.86
C LEU A 53 5.65 -12.74 -8.94
N LEU A 54 5.60 -13.23 -10.19
CA LEU A 54 4.90 -12.55 -11.27
C LEU A 54 3.39 -12.45 -11.05
N ILE A 55 2.76 -13.55 -10.61
CA ILE A 55 1.32 -13.54 -10.29
C ILE A 55 1.04 -12.56 -9.16
N PHE A 56 1.87 -12.55 -8.12
CA PHE A 56 1.73 -11.64 -6.98
C PHE A 56 1.91 -10.17 -7.37
N MET A 57 2.86 -9.85 -8.24
CA MET A 57 3.01 -8.51 -8.83
C MET A 57 1.74 -8.06 -9.57
N VAL A 58 1.16 -8.92 -10.41
CA VAL A 58 -0.05 -8.58 -11.17
C VAL A 58 -1.24 -8.34 -10.23
N MET A 59 -1.41 -9.17 -9.21
CA MET A 59 -2.48 -9.00 -8.22
C MET A 59 -2.36 -7.63 -7.51
N PHE A 60 -1.15 -7.23 -7.13
CA PHE A 60 -0.96 -5.93 -6.48
C PHE A 60 -1.16 -4.73 -7.40
N VAL A 61 -0.77 -4.83 -8.68
CA VAL A 61 -1.04 -3.75 -9.64
C VAL A 61 -2.56 -3.56 -9.78
N ILE A 62 -3.34 -4.63 -9.79
CA ILE A 62 -4.81 -4.55 -9.85
C ILE A 62 -5.37 -3.88 -8.59
N GLU A 63 -4.90 -4.24 -7.40
CA GLU A 63 -5.29 -3.58 -6.15
C GLU A 63 -4.93 -2.09 -6.15
N GLY A 64 -3.77 -1.73 -6.69
CA GLY A 64 -3.35 -0.33 -6.89
C GLY A 64 -4.32 0.46 -7.79
N VAL A 65 -4.74 -0.13 -8.92
CA VAL A 65 -5.74 0.50 -9.82
C VAL A 65 -7.07 0.72 -9.10
N ILE A 66 -7.52 -0.25 -8.30
CA ILE A 66 -8.75 -0.11 -7.50
C ILE A 66 -8.58 1.03 -6.49
N GLY A 67 -7.45 1.08 -5.77
CA GLY A 67 -7.15 2.14 -4.79
C GLY A 67 -7.17 3.54 -5.40
N ILE A 68 -6.57 3.72 -6.58
CA ILE A 68 -6.55 5.01 -7.29
C ILE A 68 -7.95 5.36 -7.81
N SER A 69 -8.69 4.40 -8.37
CA SER A 69 -10.06 4.64 -8.85
C SER A 69 -10.98 5.13 -7.72
N PHE A 70 -10.79 4.61 -6.51
CA PHE A 70 -11.49 5.05 -5.32
C PHE A 70 -11.09 6.47 -4.88
N MET A 71 -9.80 6.80 -4.96
CA MET A 71 -9.33 8.17 -4.73
C MET A 71 -9.98 9.16 -5.69
N VAL A 72 -10.05 8.85 -6.98
CA VAL A 72 -10.73 9.71 -7.97
C VAL A 72 -12.20 9.90 -7.63
N MET A 73 -12.88 8.85 -7.15
CA MET A 73 -14.26 8.94 -6.69
C MET A 73 -14.39 9.91 -5.49
N MET A 74 -13.49 9.84 -4.51
CA MET A 74 -13.48 10.75 -3.36
C MET A 74 -13.34 12.21 -3.75
N ILE A 75 -12.42 12.52 -4.66
CA ILE A 75 -12.23 13.88 -5.17
C ILE A 75 -13.51 14.38 -5.84
N ARG A 76 -14.19 13.53 -6.62
CA ARG A 76 -15.39 13.94 -7.36
C ARG A 76 -16.60 14.19 -6.47
N PHE A 77 -16.79 13.42 -5.40
CA PHE A 77 -17.97 13.55 -4.53
C PHE A 77 -17.76 14.52 -3.37
N PHE A 78 -16.56 14.57 -2.79
CA PHE A 78 -16.27 15.35 -1.57
C PHE A 78 -15.33 16.54 -1.81
N GLY A 79 -14.71 16.64 -2.99
CA GLY A 79 -13.80 17.72 -3.35
C GLY A 79 -12.44 17.68 -2.63
N ASN A 80 -12.15 16.65 -1.83
CA ASN A 80 -10.90 16.52 -1.08
C ASN A 80 -10.53 15.05 -0.79
N ASP A 81 -9.25 14.77 -0.67
CA ASP A 81 -8.64 13.45 -0.40
C ASP A 81 -8.61 13.07 1.08
N MET A 82 -9.36 13.80 1.92
CA MET A 82 -9.36 13.58 3.36
C MET A 82 -10.20 12.37 3.72
N MET A 83 -9.60 11.39 4.41
CA MET A 83 -10.30 10.20 4.92
C MET A 83 -11.43 10.55 5.90
N LYS A 84 -11.44 11.77 6.46
CA LYS A 84 -12.53 12.25 7.33
C LYS A 84 -13.87 12.38 6.59
N ASN A 85 -13.86 12.63 5.28
CA ASN A 85 -15.08 12.81 4.50
C ASN A 85 -15.86 11.51 4.32
N LEU A 86 -15.17 10.35 4.33
CA LEU A 86 -15.81 9.03 4.36
C LEU A 86 -16.72 8.85 5.58
N MET A 87 -16.37 9.47 6.70
CA MET A 87 -17.13 9.35 7.95
C MET A 87 -18.52 10.00 7.86
N LEU A 88 -18.72 10.96 6.92
CA LEU A 88 -20.03 11.57 6.64
C LEU A 88 -21.00 10.61 5.93
N ILE A 89 -20.50 9.56 5.25
CA ILE A 89 -21.34 8.54 4.60
C ILE A 89 -21.90 7.53 5.62
N MET A 90 -21.27 7.41 6.81
CA MET A 90 -21.65 6.40 7.81
C MET A 90 -22.83 6.82 8.73
N TRP A 91 -23.44 7.98 8.50
CA TRP A 91 -24.66 8.45 9.18
C TRP A 91 -25.79 8.59 8.17
#